data_AF-A0A077P4J3-F1
#
_entry.id   AF-A0A077P4J3-F1
#
_cell.length_a   1.000
_cell.length_b   1.000
_cell.length_c   1.000
_cell.angle_alpha   90.00
_cell.angle_beta   90.00
_cell.angle_gamma   90.00
#
_symmetry.space_group_name_H-M   'P 1'
#
loop_
_entity.id
_entity.type
_entity.pdbx_description
1 polymer ?
#
loop_
_entity_poly.entity_id
_entity_poly.type
_entity_poly.pdbx_seq_one_letter_code
_entity_poly.pdbx_strand_id
1 'polypeptide(L)'
;MSINGTPEFFVLSHTAPTPNSAMFQIQSKTFAPQLRSGQKLAFKLRLNPTICITDKDSGKQRRHDVLMNAKRQAQLADVSTDEIQPLMMQAVQAWIQDEKRLTNWGTEAVPPRLRGRLAIWLIEIRAGVYVGDVSQKIREMIWEQITELTEAGNAVMVWGTNTKSGFDFQTFGENRREPIDFDGLRLVKFKPLPEG
;
A
#
# COMPACT_ATOMS: atom_id res chain seq x y z
N MET A 1 18.26 20.40 -10.76
CA MET A 1 18.32 21.83 -11.12
C MET A 1 18.80 21.89 -12.54
N SER A 2 18.09 22.60 -13.41
CA SER A 2 18.60 22.92 -14.74
C SER A 2 19.91 23.69 -14.60
N ILE A 3 20.76 23.62 -15.62
CA ILE A 3 22.09 24.22 -15.68
C ILE A 3 22.02 25.76 -15.50
N ASN A 4 20.83 26.35 -15.65
CA ASN A 4 20.57 27.80 -15.60
C ASN A 4 19.64 28.27 -14.45
N GLY A 5 19.26 27.39 -13.51
CA GLY A 5 18.45 27.79 -12.33
C GLY A 5 16.95 28.03 -12.57
N THR A 6 16.46 27.91 -13.81
CA THR A 6 15.03 28.01 -14.14
C THR A 6 14.27 26.76 -13.65
N PRO A 7 13.06 26.89 -13.07
CA PRO A 7 12.28 25.74 -12.62
C PRO A 7 11.79 24.91 -13.81
N GLU A 8 11.99 23.60 -13.72
CA GLU A 8 11.51 22.63 -14.71
C GLU A 8 10.30 21.88 -14.16
N PHE A 9 9.27 21.75 -14.99
CA PHE A 9 8.03 21.05 -14.66
C PHE A 9 7.84 19.87 -15.61
N PHE A 10 7.54 18.71 -15.04
CA PHE A 10 7.19 17.51 -15.81
C PHE A 10 5.69 17.27 -15.65
N VAL A 11 4.98 17.22 -16.78
CA VAL A 11 3.53 16.99 -16.80
C VAL A 11 3.26 15.77 -17.66
N LEU A 12 2.58 14.78 -17.09
CA LEU A 12 2.00 13.66 -17.82
C LEU A 12 0.51 13.94 -18.00
N SER A 13 0.05 14.00 -19.25
CA SER A 13 -1.33 14.38 -19.59
C SER A 13 -1.80 13.57 -20.81
N HIS A 14 -3.08 13.21 -20.83
CA HIS A 14 -3.74 12.66 -22.02
C HIS A 14 -4.03 13.73 -23.07
N THR A 15 -4.16 14.99 -22.64
CA THR A 15 -4.39 16.13 -23.54
C THR A 15 -3.05 16.72 -23.93
N ALA A 16 -2.80 16.86 -25.24
CA ALA A 16 -1.60 17.49 -25.75
C ALA A 16 -1.52 18.96 -25.29
N PRO A 17 -0.33 19.46 -24.90
CA PRO A 17 -0.19 20.85 -24.50
C PRO A 17 -0.34 21.77 -25.72
N THR A 18 -0.90 22.97 -25.50
CA THR A 18 -0.93 24.01 -26.53
C THR A 18 0.50 24.49 -26.80
N PRO A 19 0.99 24.44 -28.05
CA PRO A 19 2.41 24.64 -28.35
C PRO A 19 2.91 26.08 -28.13
N ASN A 20 2.01 27.07 -28.20
CA ASN A 20 2.37 28.48 -28.03
C ASN A 20 1.99 28.95 -26.61
N SER A 21 2.97 28.94 -25.71
CA SER A 21 2.87 29.54 -24.38
C SER A 21 3.84 30.70 -24.25
N ALA A 22 3.37 31.86 -23.81
CA ALA A 22 4.21 33.02 -23.55
C ALA A 22 5.11 32.84 -22.31
N MET A 23 4.75 31.92 -21.39
CA MET A 23 5.42 31.74 -20.10
C MET A 23 6.27 30.47 -20.02
N PHE A 24 6.04 29.49 -20.91
CA PHE A 24 6.69 28.19 -20.83
C PHE A 24 7.29 27.79 -22.16
N GLN A 25 8.55 27.37 -22.13
CA GLN A 25 9.12 26.58 -23.21
C GLN A 25 8.62 25.14 -23.07
N ILE A 26 7.73 24.72 -23.95
CA ILE A 26 7.08 23.41 -23.88
C ILE A 26 7.83 22.42 -24.78
N GLN A 27 8.29 21.32 -24.19
CA GLN A 27 8.74 20.14 -24.91
C GLN A 27 7.79 18.98 -24.59
N SER A 28 7.34 18.28 -25.63
CA SER A 28 6.42 17.15 -25.47
C SER A 28 6.94 15.93 -26.23
N LYS A 29 6.73 14.75 -25.65
CA LYS A 29 7.01 13.46 -26.28
C LYS A 29 5.94 12.45 -25.86
N THR A 30 5.66 11.48 -26.71
CA THR A 30 4.75 10.38 -26.37
C THR A 30 5.28 9.61 -25.17
N PHE A 31 4.46 9.48 -24.12
CA PHE A 31 4.79 8.66 -22.96
C PHE A 31 4.32 7.22 -23.20
N ALA A 32 5.20 6.38 -23.73
CA ALA A 32 4.96 4.97 -24.00
C ALA A 32 5.96 4.09 -23.21
N PRO A 33 5.78 3.96 -21.87
CA PRO A 33 6.69 3.18 -21.05
C PRO A 33 6.61 1.70 -21.44
N GLN A 34 7.77 1.10 -21.73
CA GLN A 34 7.89 -0.32 -22.04
C GLN A 34 8.21 -1.09 -20.76
N LEU A 35 7.17 -1.45 -20.01
CA LEU A 35 7.30 -2.16 -18.74
C LEU A 35 7.35 -3.67 -18.95
N ARG A 36 8.19 -4.35 -18.16
CA ARG A 36 8.26 -5.82 -18.13
C ARG A 36 7.82 -6.33 -16.76
N SER A 37 7.19 -7.51 -16.74
CA SER A 37 6.93 -8.20 -15.48
C SER A 37 8.24 -8.42 -14.72
N GLY A 38 8.24 -8.14 -13.42
CA GLY A 38 9.45 -8.21 -12.60
C GLY A 38 10.43 -7.04 -12.76
N GLN A 39 10.08 -5.95 -13.46
CA GLN A 39 10.86 -4.70 -13.45
C GLN A 39 10.71 -3.97 -12.11
N LYS A 40 11.81 -3.43 -11.56
CA LYS A 40 11.78 -2.54 -10.38
C LYS A 40 11.77 -1.10 -10.86
N LEU A 41 10.84 -0.30 -10.35
CA LEU A 41 10.78 1.13 -10.62
C LEU A 41 10.91 1.87 -9.28
N ALA A 42 11.68 2.96 -9.28
CA ALA A 42 11.65 3.91 -8.18
C ALA A 42 10.54 4.92 -8.45
N PHE A 43 9.81 5.31 -7.40
CA PHE A 43 8.80 6.35 -7.49
C PHE A 43 8.83 7.24 -6.25
N LYS A 44 8.37 8.48 -6.41
CA LYS A 44 8.12 9.41 -5.30
C LYS A 44 6.64 9.72 -5.30
N LEU A 45 5.96 9.31 -4.23
CA LEU A 45 4.53 9.55 -4.08
C LEU A 45 4.31 10.92 -3.43
N ARG A 46 3.48 11.76 -4.05
CA ARG A 46 2.97 13.01 -3.45
C ARG A 46 1.47 12.89 -3.32
N LEU A 47 0.97 13.13 -2.10
CA LEU A 47 -0.44 12.98 -1.75
C LEU A 47 -0.90 14.26 -1.05
N ASN A 48 -2.19 14.56 -1.18
CA ASN A 48 -2.88 15.53 -0.34
C ASN A 48 -4.04 14.80 0.36
N PRO A 49 -3.79 14.15 1.52
CA PRO A 49 -4.80 13.36 2.23
C PRO A 49 -6.00 14.20 2.68
N THR A 50 -7.19 13.85 2.22
CA THR A 50 -8.43 14.53 2.65
C THR A 50 -9.53 13.55 3.02
N ILE A 51 -10.37 13.95 3.97
CA ILE A 51 -11.56 13.21 4.43
C ILE A 51 -12.80 14.10 4.33
N CYS A 52 -13.97 13.48 4.10
CA CYS A 52 -15.25 14.17 4.17
C CYS A 52 -15.94 13.80 5.48
N ILE A 53 -16.33 14.81 6.25
CA ILE A 53 -17.02 14.66 7.53
C ILE A 53 -18.41 15.26 7.40
N THR A 54 -19.43 14.51 7.78
CA THR A 54 -20.80 15.01 7.87
C THR A 54 -21.01 15.65 9.23
N ASP A 55 -21.39 16.92 9.22
CA ASP A 55 -21.80 17.64 10.41
C ASP A 55 -23.14 17.09 10.92
N LYS A 56 -23.18 16.63 12.18
CA LYS A 56 -24.34 15.90 12.72
C LYS A 56 -25.58 16.78 12.90
N ASP A 57 -25.38 18.08 13.13
CA ASP A 57 -26.48 19.01 13.42
C ASP A 57 -27.08 19.61 12.14
N SER A 58 -26.22 19.88 11.14
CA SER A 58 -26.64 20.50 9.88
C SER A 58 -26.78 19.52 8.71
N GLY A 59 -26.29 18.29 8.84
CA GLY A 59 -26.23 17.28 7.77
C GLY A 59 -25.26 17.64 6.64
N LYS A 60 -24.56 18.77 6.71
CA LYS A 60 -23.68 19.24 5.65
C LYS A 60 -22.36 18.48 5.69
N GLN A 61 -21.94 17.98 4.53
CA GLN A 61 -20.62 17.39 4.36
C GLN A 61 -19.56 18.46 4.16
N ARG A 62 -18.43 18.32 4.85
CA ARG A 62 -17.26 19.20 4.71
C ARG A 62 -16.01 18.38 4.46
N ARG A 63 -15.17 18.88 3.57
CA ARG A 63 -13.86 18.28 3.27
C ARG A 63 -12.81 18.88 4.19
N HIS A 64 -12.02 18.01 4.81
CA HIS A 64 -10.94 18.37 5.73
C HIS A 64 -9.63 17.72 5.28
N ASP A 65 -8.52 18.42 5.48
CA ASP A 65 -7.19 17.81 5.44
C ASP A 65 -7.01 16.85 6.63
N VAL A 66 -6.43 15.67 6.38
CA VAL A 66 -6.32 14.62 7.39
C VAL A 66 -5.40 15.05 8.54
N LEU A 67 -4.25 15.66 8.24
CA LEU A 67 -3.30 16.08 9.26
C LEU A 67 -3.90 17.18 10.13
N MET A 68 -4.52 18.19 9.49
CA MET A 68 -5.15 19.30 10.19
C MET A 68 -6.35 18.86 11.02
N ASN A 69 -7.12 17.88 10.52
CA ASN A 69 -8.21 17.29 11.29
C ASN A 69 -7.69 16.54 12.52
N ALA A 70 -6.69 15.66 12.35
CA ALA A 70 -6.09 14.90 13.45
C ALA A 70 -5.48 15.83 14.51
N LYS A 71 -4.74 16.86 14.07
CA LYS A 71 -4.18 17.88 14.96
C LYS A 71 -5.27 18.59 15.78
N ARG A 72 -6.35 19.03 15.12
CA ARG A 72 -7.46 19.71 15.80
C ARG A 72 -8.14 18.79 16.81
N GLN A 73 -8.34 17.52 16.46
CA GLN A 73 -8.93 16.54 17.38
C GLN A 73 -8.04 16.28 18.59
N ALA A 74 -6.73 16.13 18.40
CA ALA A 74 -5.78 15.96 19.50
C ALA A 74 -5.77 17.16 20.45
N GLN A 75 -5.82 18.39 19.91
CA GLN A 75 -5.90 19.62 20.70
C GLN A 75 -7.21 19.73 21.50
N LEU A 76 -8.35 19.34 20.89
CA LEU A 76 -9.64 19.32 21.58
C LEU A 76 -9.71 18.26 22.68
N ALA A 77 -8.93 17.19 22.55
CA ALA A 77 -8.78 16.13 23.55
C ALA A 77 -7.70 16.45 24.61
N ASP A 78 -7.14 17.66 24.59
CA ASP A 78 -6.10 18.13 25.53
C ASP A 78 -4.86 17.22 25.60
N VAL A 79 -4.52 16.61 24.46
CA VAL A 79 -3.34 15.74 24.31
C VAL A 79 -2.06 16.57 24.38
N SER A 80 -1.01 16.02 24.99
CA SER A 80 0.30 16.67 25.11
C SER A 80 0.88 17.02 23.74
N THR A 81 1.59 18.14 23.63
CA THR A 81 2.13 18.64 22.36
C THR A 81 3.03 17.62 21.66
N ASP A 82 3.79 16.83 22.43
CA ASP A 82 4.73 15.84 21.92
C ASP A 82 4.02 14.61 21.30
N GLU A 83 2.76 14.37 21.67
CA GLU A 83 1.93 13.27 21.16
C GLU A 83 1.10 13.66 19.92
N ILE A 84 0.95 14.96 19.65
CA ILE A 84 0.18 15.46 18.49
C ILE A 84 0.79 14.99 17.17
N GLN A 85 2.12 15.11 17.01
CA GLN A 85 2.79 14.71 15.76
C GLN A 85 2.67 13.21 15.48
N PRO A 86 2.89 12.30 16.46
CA PRO A 86 2.59 10.88 16.32
C PRO A 86 1.14 10.61 15.88
N LEU A 87 0.14 11.25 16.50
CA LEU A 87 -1.27 11.07 16.14
C LEU A 87 -1.59 11.54 14.71
N MET A 88 -1.01 12.67 14.28
CA MET A 88 -1.11 13.13 12.91
C MET A 88 -0.50 12.12 11.92
N MET A 89 0.68 11.57 12.25
CA MET A 89 1.34 10.56 11.43
C MET A 89 0.51 9.28 11.33
N GLN A 90 -0.06 8.83 12.46
CA GLN A 90 -0.94 7.67 12.51
C GLN A 90 -2.20 7.88 11.67
N ALA A 91 -2.81 9.07 11.73
CA ALA A 91 -3.97 9.39 10.90
C ALA A 91 -3.64 9.37 9.40
N VAL A 92 -2.46 9.85 9.00
CA VAL A 92 -1.99 9.78 7.60
C VAL A 92 -1.72 8.34 7.18
N GLN A 93 -1.08 7.54 8.04
CA GLN A 93 -0.83 6.13 7.78
C GLN A 93 -2.14 5.36 7.61
N ALA A 94 -3.08 5.52 8.54
CA ALA A 94 -4.41 4.91 8.46
C ALA A 94 -5.16 5.36 7.20
N TRP A 95 -5.03 6.64 6.81
CA TRP A 95 -5.56 7.11 5.54
C TRP A 95 -4.92 6.33 4.40
N ILE A 96 -3.59 6.35 4.23
CA ILE A 96 -2.91 5.66 3.11
C ILE A 96 -3.20 4.16 3.07
N GLN A 97 -3.32 3.51 4.23
CA GLN A 97 -3.51 2.07 4.38
C GLN A 97 -4.97 1.61 4.21
N ASP A 98 -5.90 2.53 3.96
CA ASP A 98 -7.30 2.20 3.68
C ASP A 98 -7.41 1.17 2.53
N GLU A 99 -7.99 0.01 2.81
CA GLU A 99 -8.00 -1.14 1.89
C GLU A 99 -8.71 -0.82 0.57
N LYS A 100 -9.84 -0.11 0.65
CA LYS A 100 -10.60 0.31 -0.54
C LYS A 100 -9.73 1.19 -1.43
N ARG A 101 -8.99 2.14 -0.83
CA ARG A 101 -8.10 3.01 -1.56
C ARG A 101 -6.90 2.28 -2.13
N LEU A 102 -6.24 1.45 -1.34
CA LEU A 102 -5.10 0.63 -1.76
C LEU A 102 -5.49 -0.31 -2.91
N THR A 103 -6.66 -0.93 -2.84
CA THR A 103 -7.21 -1.76 -3.92
C THR A 103 -7.45 -0.95 -5.19
N ASN A 104 -8.07 0.24 -5.07
CA ASN A 104 -8.29 1.14 -6.21
C ASN A 104 -6.96 1.64 -6.81
N TRP A 105 -5.90 1.73 -6.01
CA TRP A 105 -4.55 2.09 -6.46
C TRP A 105 -3.73 0.90 -6.95
N GLY A 106 -4.18 -0.33 -6.71
CA GLY A 106 -3.46 -1.56 -7.04
C GLY A 106 -2.20 -1.78 -6.18
N THR A 107 -2.22 -1.39 -4.90
CA THR A 107 -1.09 -1.49 -3.96
C THR A 107 -1.47 -2.25 -2.70
N GLU A 108 -0.53 -2.91 -2.02
CA GLU A 108 -0.73 -3.59 -0.74
C GLU A 108 0.21 -3.00 0.33
N ALA A 109 -0.23 -2.91 1.59
CA ALA A 109 0.57 -2.40 2.70
C ALA A 109 0.92 -3.51 3.70
N VAL A 110 2.21 -3.62 4.02
CA VAL A 110 2.72 -4.51 5.09
C VAL A 110 3.13 -3.65 6.30
N PRO A 111 2.70 -3.96 7.53
CA PRO A 111 3.08 -3.22 8.73
C PRO A 111 4.61 -3.11 8.89
N PRO A 112 5.17 -1.95 9.28
CA PRO A 112 6.63 -1.76 9.39
C PRO A 112 7.31 -2.76 10.35
N ARG A 113 6.65 -3.14 11.44
CA ARG A 113 7.16 -4.12 12.42
C ARG A 113 7.30 -5.50 11.80
N LEU A 114 6.30 -5.93 11.03
CA LEU A 114 6.33 -7.21 10.32
C LEU A 114 7.44 -7.20 9.26
N ARG A 115 7.59 -6.11 8.49
CA ARG A 115 8.70 -5.96 7.52
C ARG A 115 10.06 -6.17 8.17
N GLY A 116 10.32 -5.47 9.28
CA GLY A 116 11.60 -5.59 9.99
C GLY A 116 11.83 -7.00 10.54
N ARG A 117 10.78 -7.66 11.04
CA ARG A 117 10.84 -9.02 11.56
C ARG A 117 11.15 -10.05 10.47
N LEU A 118 10.48 -9.97 9.32
CA LEU A 118 10.69 -10.90 8.21
C LEU A 118 12.09 -10.78 7.59
N ALA A 119 12.65 -9.57 7.56
CA ALA A 119 13.99 -9.30 7.02
C ALA A 119 15.14 -10.00 7.77
N ILE A 120 14.88 -10.57 8.96
CA ILE A 120 15.87 -11.36 9.71
C ILE A 120 16.17 -12.69 9.00
N TRP A 121 15.16 -13.30 8.38
CA TRP A 121 15.27 -14.64 7.78
C TRP A 121 15.11 -14.65 6.27
N LEU A 122 14.42 -13.64 5.73
CA LEU A 122 14.02 -13.60 4.33
C LEU A 122 14.52 -12.32 3.64
N ILE A 123 14.73 -12.40 2.34
CA ILE A 123 15.14 -11.28 1.50
C ILE A 123 13.89 -10.64 0.89
N GLU A 124 13.68 -9.33 1.12
CA GLU A 124 12.60 -8.56 0.49
C GLU A 124 12.95 -8.25 -0.97
N ILE A 125 12.33 -8.98 -1.92
CA ILE A 125 12.60 -8.82 -3.35
C ILE A 125 11.67 -7.78 -4.02
N ARG A 126 10.52 -7.50 -3.37
CA ARG A 126 9.54 -6.45 -3.68
C ARG A 126 8.88 -5.98 -2.39
N ALA A 127 8.28 -4.80 -2.42
CA ALA A 127 7.49 -4.30 -1.29
C ALA A 127 6.47 -5.36 -0.86
N GLY A 128 6.64 -5.91 0.34
CA GLY A 128 5.77 -6.95 0.90
C GLY A 128 5.99 -8.38 0.38
N VAL A 129 6.99 -8.62 -0.47
CA VAL A 129 7.33 -9.97 -0.99
C VAL A 129 8.70 -10.39 -0.49
N TYR A 130 8.72 -11.45 0.30
CA TYR A 130 9.90 -11.99 0.97
C TYR A 130 10.20 -13.39 0.45
N VAL A 131 11.47 -13.69 0.19
CA VAL A 131 11.93 -15.00 -0.29
C VAL A 131 13.10 -15.48 0.57
N GLY A 132 13.10 -16.76 0.91
CA GLY A 132 14.20 -17.42 1.61
C GLY A 132 14.04 -18.93 1.56
N ASP A 133 15.15 -19.63 1.79
CA ASP A 133 15.16 -21.07 1.98
C ASP A 133 15.34 -21.35 3.48
N VAL A 134 14.31 -21.91 4.11
CA VAL A 134 14.22 -22.06 5.56
C VAL A 134 13.65 -23.43 5.90
N SER A 135 14.08 -23.99 7.03
CA SER A 135 13.53 -25.25 7.53
C SER A 135 12.06 -25.10 7.93
N GLN A 136 11.34 -26.22 8.01
CA GLN A 136 9.96 -26.25 8.47
C GLN A 136 9.76 -25.53 9.82
N LYS A 137 10.66 -25.73 10.78
CA LYS A 137 10.61 -25.08 12.09
C LYS A 137 10.70 -23.56 11.99
N ILE A 138 11.60 -23.06 11.14
CA ILE A 138 11.76 -21.61 10.93
C ILE A 138 10.55 -21.05 10.18
N ARG A 139 10.00 -21.79 9.22
CA ARG A 139 8.77 -21.42 8.51
C ARG A 139 7.58 -21.29 9.47
N GLU A 140 7.39 -22.23 10.38
CA GLU A 140 6.32 -22.19 11.39
C GLU A 140 6.48 -20.99 12.33
N MET A 141 7.69 -20.73 12.80
CA MET A 141 7.99 -19.53 13.59
C MET A 141 7.75 -18.23 12.81
N ILE A 142 8.12 -18.17 11.52
CA ILE A 142 7.81 -17.02 10.66
C ILE A 142 6.29 -16.84 10.55
N TRP A 143 5.54 -17.93 10.44
CA TRP A 143 4.09 -17.86 10.37
C TRP A 143 3.47 -17.28 11.63
N GLU A 144 3.91 -17.70 12.81
CA GLU A 144 3.45 -17.11 14.08
C GLU A 144 3.65 -15.59 14.09
N GLN A 145 4.83 -15.13 13.65
CA GLN A 145 5.14 -13.70 13.54
C GLN A 145 4.25 -12.98 12.53
N ILE A 146 3.93 -13.61 11.39
CA ILE A 146 2.97 -13.07 10.43
C ILE A 146 1.60 -12.93 11.10
N THR A 147 1.08 -13.97 11.74
CA THR A 147 -0.25 -13.93 12.36
C THR A 147 -0.35 -12.93 13.52
N GLU A 148 0.75 -12.71 14.25
CA GLU A 148 0.81 -11.77 15.37
C GLU A 148 0.93 -10.31 14.91
N LEU A 149 1.69 -10.04 13.85
CA LEU A 149 2.10 -8.69 13.46
C LEU A 149 1.39 -8.13 12.21
N THR A 150 0.55 -8.93 11.52
CA THR A 150 -0.18 -8.49 10.32
C THR A 150 -1.36 -7.56 10.64
N GLU A 151 -1.81 -7.50 11.91
CA GLU A 151 -2.94 -6.69 12.36
C GLU A 151 -4.19 -6.91 11.47
N ALA A 152 -4.75 -5.86 10.86
CA ALA A 152 -5.89 -5.94 9.95
C ALA A 152 -5.54 -6.25 8.48
N GLY A 153 -4.25 -6.51 8.19
CA GLY A 153 -3.79 -6.85 6.85
C GLY A 153 -4.10 -8.29 6.44
N ASN A 154 -3.57 -8.70 5.29
CA ASN A 154 -3.56 -10.09 4.87
C ASN A 154 -2.13 -10.53 4.48
N ALA A 155 -1.89 -11.84 4.52
CA ALA A 155 -0.62 -12.43 4.16
C ALA A 155 -0.82 -13.79 3.49
N VAL A 156 0.09 -14.12 2.57
CA VAL A 156 0.19 -15.45 1.96
C VAL A 156 1.61 -15.95 2.14
N MET A 157 1.75 -17.17 2.63
CA MET A 157 3.04 -17.86 2.74
C MET A 157 3.01 -19.10 1.87
N VAL A 158 4.01 -19.25 0.99
CA VAL A 158 4.19 -20.39 0.07
C VAL A 158 5.53 -21.05 0.36
N TRP A 159 5.60 -22.37 0.34
CA TRP A 159 6.83 -23.13 0.53
C TRP A 159 6.88 -24.36 -0.38
N GLY A 160 8.09 -24.86 -0.67
CA GLY A 160 8.28 -26.09 -1.44
C GLY A 160 7.87 -27.33 -0.66
N THR A 161 7.27 -28.31 -1.34
CA THR A 161 6.93 -29.62 -0.77
C THR A 161 7.20 -30.74 -1.75
N ASN A 162 7.27 -31.98 -1.27
CA ASN A 162 7.41 -33.17 -2.12
C ASN A 162 6.05 -33.68 -2.65
N THR A 163 5.01 -32.83 -2.64
CA THR A 163 3.70 -33.17 -3.21
C THR A 163 3.72 -33.04 -4.74
N LYS A 164 2.66 -33.52 -5.41
CA LYS A 164 2.54 -33.43 -6.88
C LYS A 164 2.66 -32.01 -7.42
N SER A 165 2.18 -31.00 -6.66
CA SER A 165 2.23 -29.60 -7.05
C SER A 165 3.62 -28.97 -6.85
N GLY A 166 4.51 -29.60 -6.07
CA GLY A 166 5.84 -29.10 -5.75
C GLY A 166 5.86 -27.97 -4.70
N PHE A 167 4.70 -27.51 -4.24
CA PHE A 167 4.57 -26.46 -3.23
C PHE A 167 3.31 -26.65 -2.40
N ASP A 168 3.25 -25.95 -1.28
CA ASP A 168 2.04 -25.75 -0.50
C ASP A 168 1.99 -24.29 0.01
N PHE A 169 0.82 -23.83 0.43
CA PHE A 169 0.63 -22.47 0.89
C PHE A 169 -0.46 -22.34 1.95
N GLN A 170 -0.42 -21.24 2.69
CA GLN A 170 -1.45 -20.85 3.65
C GLN A 170 -1.62 -19.33 3.68
N THR A 171 -2.78 -18.87 4.14
CA THR A 171 -3.19 -17.47 4.12
C THR A 171 -3.64 -17.00 5.50
N PHE A 172 -3.46 -15.72 5.80
CA PHE A 172 -3.93 -15.04 7.01
C PHE A 172 -4.63 -13.74 6.63
N GLY A 173 -5.64 -13.34 7.41
CA GLY A 173 -6.45 -12.16 7.15
C GLY A 173 -7.53 -12.35 6.08
N GLU A 174 -8.39 -11.35 5.91
CA GLU A 174 -9.41 -11.37 4.88
C GLU A 174 -8.81 -11.15 3.48
N ASN A 175 -9.13 -12.05 2.56
CA ASN A 175 -8.76 -11.92 1.16
C ASN A 175 -9.85 -12.57 0.30
N ARG A 176 -10.08 -12.02 -0.91
CA ARG A 176 -11.00 -12.61 -1.88
C ARG A 176 -10.44 -13.89 -2.53
N ARG A 177 -9.15 -14.18 -2.36
CA ARG A 177 -8.47 -15.40 -2.79
C ARG A 177 -8.32 -16.33 -1.60
N GLU A 178 -9.17 -17.34 -1.53
CA GLU A 178 -9.13 -18.32 -0.45
C GLU A 178 -8.48 -19.62 -0.90
N PRO A 179 -7.59 -20.21 -0.08
CA PRO A 179 -7.12 -21.56 -0.32
C PRO A 179 -8.29 -22.54 -0.21
N ILE A 180 -8.42 -23.42 -1.20
CA ILE A 180 -9.35 -24.56 -1.16
C ILE A 180 -8.58 -25.85 -1.44
N ASP A 181 -9.00 -26.94 -0.80
CA ASP A 181 -8.58 -28.28 -1.19
C ASP A 181 -9.58 -28.81 -2.23
N PHE A 182 -9.06 -29.22 -3.38
CA PHE A 182 -9.84 -29.85 -4.44
C PHE A 182 -9.13 -31.14 -4.86
N ASP A 183 -9.66 -32.28 -4.40
CA ASP A 183 -9.11 -33.62 -4.63
C ASP A 183 -7.61 -33.75 -4.23
N GLY A 184 -7.23 -33.14 -3.10
CA GLY A 184 -5.86 -33.15 -2.58
C GLY A 184 -4.92 -32.17 -3.28
N LEU A 185 -5.44 -31.31 -4.17
CA LEU A 185 -4.72 -30.17 -4.74
C LEU A 185 -5.12 -28.89 -4.01
N ARG A 186 -4.12 -28.16 -3.49
CA ARG A 186 -4.38 -26.83 -2.93
C ARG A 186 -4.49 -25.80 -4.06
N LEU A 187 -5.69 -25.26 -4.24
CA LEU A 187 -6.05 -24.28 -5.26
C LEU A 187 -6.52 -22.97 -4.62
N VAL A 188 -6.77 -21.95 -5.45
CA VAL A 188 -7.31 -20.65 -5.02
C VAL A 188 -8.73 -20.48 -5.55
N LYS A 189 -9.70 -20.34 -4.64
CA LYS A 189 -11.06 -19.90 -4.96
C LYS A 189 -11.11 -18.38 -4.94
N PHE A 190 -11.70 -17.79 -5.97
CA PHE A 190 -11.90 -16.34 -6.04
C PHE A 190 -13.35 -15.98 -5.69
N LYS A 191 -13.55 -15.27 -4.58
CA LYS A 191 -14.88 -14.81 -4.16
C LYS A 191 -15.43 -13.72 -5.09
N PRO A 192 -16.73 -13.75 -5.41
CA PRO A 192 -17.38 -12.64 -6.08
C PRO A 192 -17.24 -11.35 -5.25
N LEU A 193 -17.46 -10.20 -5.90
CA LEU A 193 -17.55 -8.93 -5.16
C LEU A 193 -18.74 -9.04 -4.18
N PRO A 194 -18.65 -8.47 -2.96
CA PRO A 194 -19.81 -8.36 -2.09
C PRO A 194 -20.94 -7.68 -2.86
N GLU A 195 -22.13 -8.27 -2.89
CA GLU A 195 -23.31 -7.60 -3.39
C GLU A 195 -23.57 -6.38 -2.50
N GLY A 196 -23.62 -5.20 -3.11
CA GLY A 196 -23.80 -3.91 -2.43
C GLY A 196 -25.24 -3.61 -2.11
#